data_AF-A0AAW2CYU0-F1
#
_entry.id   AF-A0AAW2CYU0-F1
#
_cell.length_a   1.000
_cell.length_b   1.000
_cell.length_c   1.000
_cell.angle_alpha   90.00
_cell.angle_beta   90.00
_cell.angle_gamma   90.00
#
_symmetry.space_group_name_H-M   'P 1'
#
loop_
_entity.id
_entity.type
_entity.pdbx_description
1 polymer ?
#
loop_
_entity_poly.entity_id
_entity_poly.type
_entity_poly.pdbx_seq_one_letter_code
_entity_poly.pdbx_strand_id
1 'polypeptide(L)'
;MGSWGEKLRKLRPSVEEGKKEGETLWFSLSELNERLMKLREMEEKDTESRIGGISFKDLRESLDWMRQLELEKYFHPDNMSSAEKLKIELTKVRDEFKISDSDCGSGRVQVAQLTTKIKHLSSVLHKKDKHSIKGLQAMVQRRKRILKYLRRTDWDSYCLVRSKLGLRDNPNYKH
;
A
#
# COMPACT_ATOMS: atom_id res chain seq x y z
N MET A 1 -25.60 -18.02 -21.65
CA MET A 1 -24.53 -17.19 -22.23
C MET A 1 -24.37 -17.58 -23.69
N GLY A 2 -24.99 -16.83 -24.60
CA GLY A 2 -24.80 -17.03 -26.03
C GLY A 2 -23.34 -16.78 -26.37
N SER A 3 -22.70 -17.77 -26.98
CA SER A 3 -21.29 -17.70 -27.39
C SER A 3 -21.06 -16.46 -28.25
N TRP A 4 -19.92 -15.78 -28.10
CA TRP A 4 -19.52 -14.63 -28.92
C TRP A 4 -19.79 -14.81 -30.43
N GLY A 5 -19.73 -16.05 -30.92
CA GLY A 5 -20.09 -16.40 -32.29
C GLY A 5 -21.53 -16.09 -32.68
N GLU A 6 -22.51 -16.15 -31.77
CA GLU A 6 -23.91 -15.81 -32.05
C GLU A 6 -24.14 -14.31 -32.16
N LYS A 7 -23.49 -13.51 -31.30
CA LYS A 7 -23.54 -12.04 -31.36
C LYS A 7 -22.93 -11.52 -32.65
N LEU A 8 -21.79 -12.10 -33.05
CA LEU A 8 -21.11 -11.76 -34.31
C LEU A 8 -21.92 -12.16 -35.55
N ARG A 9 -22.68 -13.26 -35.51
CA ARG A 9 -23.58 -13.67 -36.62
C ARG A 9 -24.74 -12.71 -36.84
N LYS A 10 -25.31 -12.14 -35.78
CA LYS A 10 -26.44 -11.18 -35.88
C LYS A 10 -26.06 -9.85 -36.52
N LEU A 11 -24.78 -9.48 -36.47
CA LEU A 11 -24.25 -8.24 -37.05
C LEU A 11 -23.74 -8.43 -38.49
N ARG A 12 -24.05 -9.55 -39.13
CA ARG A 12 -23.69 -9.81 -40.53
C ARG A 12 -24.66 -9.05 -41.45
N PRO A 13 -24.17 -8.24 -42.41
CA PRO A 13 -25.05 -7.56 -43.35
C PRO A 13 -25.79 -8.58 -44.23
N SER A 14 -27.00 -8.20 -44.64
CA SER A 14 -27.66 -8.87 -45.77
C SER A 14 -26.85 -8.54 -47.01
N VAL A 15 -26.50 -9.56 -47.79
CA VAL A 15 -25.68 -9.40 -48.99
C VAL A 15 -26.41 -8.43 -49.93
N GLU A 16 -25.88 -7.21 -50.10
CA GLU A 16 -26.32 -6.35 -51.18
C GLU A 16 -25.95 -7.02 -52.50
N GLU A 17 -26.97 -7.19 -53.34
CA GLU A 17 -26.88 -7.82 -54.66
C GLU A 17 -25.81 -7.10 -55.50
N GLY A 18 -24.71 -7.81 -55.81
CA GLY A 18 -23.76 -7.31 -56.81
C GLY A 18 -22.26 -7.55 -56.60
N LYS A 19 -21.81 -8.46 -55.73
CA LYS A 19 -20.38 -8.84 -55.66
C LYS A 19 -20.15 -10.32 -55.96
N LYS A 20 -19.25 -10.59 -56.92
CA LYS A 20 -18.97 -11.92 -57.50
C LYS A 20 -18.24 -12.84 -56.51
N GLU A 21 -18.55 -14.14 -56.62
CA GLU A 21 -17.93 -15.23 -55.86
C GLU A 21 -16.41 -15.25 -56.08
N GLY A 22 -15.64 -15.01 -55.01
CA GLY A 22 -14.19 -15.21 -55.01
C GLY A 22 -13.35 -14.10 -54.36
N GLU A 23 -13.91 -12.92 -54.08
CA GLU A 23 -13.18 -11.88 -53.34
C GLU A 23 -13.24 -12.14 -51.84
N THR A 24 -12.09 -12.10 -51.18
CA THR A 24 -11.94 -12.34 -49.74
C THR A 24 -12.91 -11.47 -48.95
N LEU A 25 -13.76 -12.15 -48.18
CA LEU A 25 -14.83 -11.61 -47.35
C LEU A 25 -14.24 -10.92 -46.10
N TRP A 26 -13.37 -9.93 -46.29
CA TRP A 26 -12.72 -9.18 -45.22
C TRP A 26 -13.32 -7.78 -45.12
N PHE A 27 -13.79 -7.44 -43.93
CA PHE A 27 -14.46 -6.16 -43.65
C PHE A 27 -13.50 -4.99 -43.86
N SER A 28 -14.02 -3.85 -44.33
CA SER A 28 -13.24 -2.60 -44.32
C SER A 28 -12.96 -2.16 -42.88
N LEU A 29 -11.87 -1.42 -42.66
CA LEU A 29 -11.48 -0.96 -41.31
C LEU A 29 -12.58 -0.10 -40.64
N SER A 30 -13.30 0.70 -41.43
CA SER A 30 -14.44 1.50 -40.99
C SER A 30 -15.59 0.63 -40.49
N GLU A 31 -15.91 -0.43 -41.23
CA GLU A 31 -16.97 -1.38 -40.90
C GLU A 31 -16.60 -2.24 -39.68
N LEU A 32 -15.32 -2.59 -39.53
CA LEU A 32 -14.81 -3.28 -38.34
C LEU A 32 -14.96 -2.39 -37.10
N ASN A 33 -14.57 -1.10 -37.19
CA ASN A 33 -14.70 -0.16 -36.07
C ASN A 33 -16.17 0.05 -35.68
N GLU A 34 -17.08 0.19 -36.64
CA GLU A 34 -18.50 0.35 -36.37
C GLU A 34 -19.09 -0.88 -35.66
N ARG A 35 -18.65 -2.08 -36.03
CA ARG A 35 -19.05 -3.33 -35.35
C ARG A 35 -18.46 -3.48 -33.96
N LEU A 36 -17.22 -3.07 -33.75
CA LEU A 36 -16.62 -3.05 -32.42
C LEU A 36 -17.38 -2.09 -31.49
N MET A 37 -17.86 -0.95 -31.99
CA MET A 37 -18.71 -0.04 -31.24
C MET A 37 -20.08 -0.66 -30.90
N LYS A 38 -20.75 -1.31 -31.86
CA LYS A 38 -22.03 -2.01 -31.62
C LYS A 38 -21.90 -3.19 -30.65
N LEU A 39 -20.79 -3.93 -30.71
CA LEU A 39 -20.48 -4.98 -29.74
C LEU A 39 -20.29 -4.42 -28.35
N ARG A 40 -19.53 -3.32 -28.21
CA ARG A 40 -19.35 -2.63 -26.94
C ARG A 40 -20.68 -2.15 -26.35
N GLU A 41 -21.57 -1.58 -27.16
CA GLU A 41 -22.92 -1.19 -26.72
C GLU A 41 -23.79 -2.39 -26.31
N MET A 42 -23.70 -3.52 -27.02
CA MET A 42 -24.39 -4.76 -26.64
C MET A 42 -23.83 -5.35 -25.34
N GLU A 43 -22.53 -5.27 -25.11
CA GLU A 43 -21.91 -5.67 -23.85
C GLU A 43 -22.29 -4.75 -22.71
N GLU A 44 -22.30 -3.44 -22.91
CA GLU A 44 -22.78 -2.48 -21.91
C GLU A 44 -24.23 -2.76 -21.51
N LYS A 45 -25.13 -2.99 -22.48
CA LYS A 45 -26.53 -3.39 -22.22
C LYS A 45 -26.66 -4.75 -21.54
N ASP A 46 -25.78 -5.71 -21.84
CA ASP A 46 -25.74 -7.00 -21.14
C ASP A 46 -25.20 -6.86 -19.70
N THR A 47 -24.28 -5.92 -19.44
CA THR A 47 -23.86 -5.60 -18.06
C THR A 47 -24.93 -4.86 -17.26
N GLU A 48 -25.76 -4.07 -17.94
CA GLU A 48 -26.95 -3.41 -17.38
C GLU A 48 -28.13 -4.37 -17.21
N SER A 49 -28.10 -5.53 -17.87
CA SER A 49 -29.13 -6.56 -17.75
C SER A 49 -29.22 -7.05 -16.32
N ARG A 50 -30.42 -6.98 -15.76
CA ARG A 50 -30.69 -7.25 -14.34
C ARG A 50 -31.13 -8.70 -14.19
N ILE A 51 -30.39 -9.50 -13.42
CA ILE A 51 -30.86 -10.83 -12.98
C ILE A 51 -31.53 -10.64 -11.63
N GLY A 52 -32.83 -10.94 -11.54
CA GLY A 52 -33.58 -10.78 -10.29
C GLY A 52 -33.61 -9.35 -9.74
N GLY A 53 -33.42 -8.34 -10.60
CA GLY A 53 -33.39 -6.92 -10.20
C GLY A 53 -32.01 -6.35 -9.89
N ILE A 54 -30.94 -7.16 -9.91
CA ILE A 54 -29.56 -6.75 -9.60
C ILE A 54 -28.73 -6.75 -10.90
N SER A 55 -27.99 -5.67 -11.17
CA SER A 55 -27.07 -5.63 -12.32
C SER A 55 -25.83 -6.46 -12.04
N PHE A 56 -25.24 -7.05 -13.08
CA PHE A 56 -23.94 -7.71 -12.97
C PHE A 56 -22.84 -6.80 -12.43
N LYS A 57 -22.93 -5.49 -12.69
CA LYS A 57 -22.01 -4.49 -12.14
C LYS A 57 -22.14 -4.40 -10.62
N ASP A 58 -23.36 -4.33 -10.12
CA ASP A 58 -23.66 -4.30 -8.68
C ASP A 58 -23.19 -5.58 -7.98
N LEU A 59 -23.36 -6.73 -8.63
CA LEU A 59 -22.91 -8.03 -8.10
C LEU A 59 -21.37 -8.09 -8.02
N ARG A 60 -20.69 -7.58 -9.05
CA ARG A 60 -19.21 -7.51 -9.08
C ARG A 60 -18.68 -6.56 -8.02
N GLU A 61 -19.28 -5.39 -7.87
CA GLU A 61 -18.93 -4.43 -6.81
C GLU A 61 -19.17 -5.01 -5.42
N SER A 62 -20.28 -5.75 -5.22
CA SER A 62 -20.57 -6.47 -3.97
C SER A 62 -19.56 -7.58 -3.68
N LEU A 63 -19.12 -8.32 -4.71
CA LEU A 63 -18.08 -9.35 -4.59
C LEU A 63 -16.70 -8.74 -4.28
N ASP A 64 -16.36 -7.61 -4.90
CA ASP A 64 -15.14 -6.87 -4.56
C ASP A 64 -15.18 -6.33 -3.12
N TRP A 65 -16.35 -5.86 -2.67
CA TRP A 65 -16.57 -5.42 -1.29
C TRP A 65 -16.44 -6.57 -0.29
N MET A 66 -17.05 -7.73 -0.57
CA MET A 66 -16.91 -8.93 0.27
C MET A 66 -15.47 -9.41 0.32
N ARG A 67 -14.76 -9.39 -0.82
CA ARG A 67 -13.34 -9.70 -0.88
C ARG A 67 -12.50 -8.71 -0.08
N GLN A 68 -12.82 -7.41 -0.14
CA GLN A 68 -12.14 -6.39 0.66
C GLN A 68 -12.36 -6.60 2.16
N LEU A 69 -13.59 -6.91 2.60
CA LEU A 69 -13.87 -7.23 4.00
C LEU A 69 -13.12 -8.46 4.50
N GLU A 70 -13.07 -9.50 3.67
CA GLU A 70 -12.34 -10.71 4.01
C GLU A 70 -10.83 -10.42 4.07
N LEU A 71 -10.28 -9.62 3.15
CA LEU A 71 -8.91 -9.15 3.20
C LEU A 71 -8.64 -8.27 4.43
N GLU A 72 -9.54 -7.36 4.80
CA GLU A 72 -9.43 -6.54 6.01
C GLU A 72 -9.35 -7.40 7.26
N LYS A 73 -10.08 -8.51 7.32
CA LYS A 73 -9.96 -9.47 8.41
C LYS A 73 -8.55 -10.06 8.50
N TYR A 74 -7.92 -10.41 7.38
CA TYR A 74 -6.55 -10.96 7.38
C TYR A 74 -5.47 -9.90 7.61
N PHE A 75 -5.66 -8.68 7.12
CA PHE A 75 -4.70 -7.57 7.27
C PHE A 75 -5.00 -6.66 8.48
N HIS A 76 -5.94 -7.05 9.35
CA HIS A 76 -6.28 -6.27 10.54
C HIS A 76 -5.06 -6.17 11.48
N PRO A 77 -4.78 -5.00 12.10
CA PRO A 77 -3.69 -4.83 13.05
C PRO A 77 -3.63 -5.89 14.13
N ASP A 78 -4.75 -6.41 14.59
CA ASP A 78 -4.79 -7.45 15.63
C ASP A 78 -4.21 -8.79 15.17
N ASN A 79 -4.32 -9.08 13.87
CA ASN A 79 -3.78 -10.29 13.24
C ASN A 79 -2.34 -10.10 12.74
N MET A 80 -1.78 -8.90 12.89
CA MET A 80 -0.40 -8.61 12.51
C MET A 80 0.60 -9.05 13.57
N SER A 81 1.76 -9.50 13.10
CA SER A 81 2.92 -9.81 13.93
C SER A 81 3.41 -8.55 14.67
N SER A 82 3.99 -8.74 15.86
CA SER A 82 4.68 -7.68 16.61
C SER A 82 5.73 -6.95 15.77
N ALA A 83 6.38 -7.66 14.85
CA ALA A 83 7.37 -7.07 13.94
C ALA A 83 6.74 -6.13 12.90
N GLU A 84 5.56 -6.47 12.39
CA GLU A 84 4.84 -5.65 11.42
C GLU A 84 4.24 -4.41 12.08
N LYS A 85 3.66 -4.58 13.28
CA LYS A 85 3.22 -3.47 14.15
C LYS A 85 4.37 -2.49 14.39
N LEU A 86 5.54 -2.99 14.77
CA LEU A 86 6.73 -2.18 14.98
C LEU A 86 7.16 -1.46 13.69
N LYS A 87 7.08 -2.13 12.53
CA LYS A 87 7.44 -1.51 11.24
C LYS A 87 6.53 -0.31 10.92
N ILE A 88 5.23 -0.45 11.14
CA ILE A 88 4.26 0.65 10.95
C ILE A 88 4.52 1.79 11.94
N GLU A 89 4.83 1.47 13.20
CA GLU A 89 5.17 2.51 14.18
C GLU A 89 6.47 3.25 13.81
N LEU A 90 7.48 2.52 13.31
CA LEU A 90 8.73 3.11 12.85
C LEU A 90 8.55 4.03 11.64
N THR A 91 7.63 3.71 10.71
CA THR A 91 7.32 4.60 9.59
C THR A 91 6.61 5.85 10.07
N LYS A 92 5.62 5.73 10.97
CA LYS A 92 4.93 6.89 11.58
C LYS A 92 5.92 7.83 12.28
N VAL A 93 6.78 7.27 13.12
CA VAL A 93 7.80 8.03 13.84
C VAL A 93 8.85 8.64 12.90
N ARG A 94 9.20 7.99 11.78
CA ARG A 94 10.06 8.61 10.76
C ARG A 94 9.37 9.84 10.18
N ASP A 95 8.11 9.71 9.77
CA ASP A 95 7.38 10.78 9.08
C ASP A 95 7.14 12.00 9.99
N GLU A 96 7.08 11.77 11.30
CA GLU A 96 7.00 12.82 12.32
C GLU A 96 8.30 13.60 12.56
N PHE A 97 9.45 13.00 12.21
CA PHE A 97 10.78 13.56 12.52
C PHE A 97 11.61 13.82 11.25
N LYS A 98 11.15 13.48 10.05
CA LYS A 98 11.87 13.74 8.79
C LYS A 98 12.05 15.24 8.53
N ILE A 99 13.17 15.67 7.94
CA ILE A 99 13.31 17.08 7.43
C ILE A 99 12.67 17.23 6.06
N SER A 100 12.97 16.28 5.19
CA SER A 100 12.50 16.22 3.81
C SER A 100 11.78 14.90 3.59
N ASP A 101 11.03 14.77 2.50
CA ASP A 101 10.25 13.56 2.23
C ASP A 101 11.08 12.28 2.10
N SER A 102 12.35 12.41 1.68
CA SER A 102 13.30 11.31 1.55
C SER A 102 14.18 11.10 2.78
N ASP A 103 14.02 11.90 3.84
CA ASP A 103 14.88 11.80 5.03
C ASP A 103 14.58 10.54 5.84
N CYS A 104 15.46 9.54 5.68
CA CYS A 104 15.46 8.30 6.44
C CYS A 104 16.64 8.18 7.41
N GLY A 105 17.53 9.17 7.43
CA GLY A 105 18.88 9.02 7.98
C GLY A 105 19.33 10.14 8.91
N SER A 106 18.58 11.23 9.05
CA SER A 106 18.97 12.32 9.95
C SER A 106 19.10 11.85 11.41
N GLY A 107 19.93 12.55 12.18
CA GLY A 107 20.17 12.20 13.59
C GLY A 107 18.87 12.17 14.41
N ARG A 108 17.93 13.08 14.11
CA ARG A 108 16.62 13.13 14.79
C ARG A 108 15.74 11.92 14.47
N VAL A 109 15.65 11.53 13.20
CA VAL A 109 14.93 10.33 12.77
C VAL A 109 15.53 9.07 13.41
N GLN A 110 16.86 8.94 13.38
CA GLN A 110 17.55 7.79 13.98
C GLN A 110 17.29 7.68 15.49
N VAL A 111 17.31 8.80 16.23
CA VAL A 111 17.03 8.81 17.67
C VAL A 111 15.60 8.42 17.98
N ALA A 112 14.64 8.90 17.18
CA ALA A 112 13.23 8.57 17.32
C ALA A 112 12.98 7.08 17.08
N GLN A 113 13.49 6.53 15.97
CA GLN A 113 13.40 5.10 15.65
C GLN A 113 14.06 4.20 16.71
N LEU A 114 15.26 4.57 17.20
CA LEU A 114 15.93 3.85 18.28
C LEU A 114 15.10 3.88 19.56
N THR A 115 14.45 5.00 19.86
CA THR A 115 13.60 5.13 21.05
C THR A 115 12.40 4.19 20.98
N THR A 116 11.73 4.11 19.83
CA THR A 116 10.64 3.15 19.60
C THR A 116 11.12 1.70 19.76
N LYS A 117 12.24 1.34 19.13
CA LYS A 117 12.83 -0.01 19.25
C LYS A 117 13.20 -0.35 20.70
N ILE A 118 13.77 0.59 21.44
CA ILE A 118 14.12 0.43 22.86
C ILE A 118 12.86 0.18 23.70
N LYS A 119 11.79 0.97 23.50
CA LYS A 119 10.52 0.79 24.22
C LYS A 119 9.91 -0.60 23.93
N HIS A 120 9.86 -0.97 22.66
CA HIS A 120 9.35 -2.28 22.24
C HIS A 120 10.16 -3.43 22.86
N LEU A 121 11.50 -3.43 22.68
CA LEU A 121 12.35 -4.49 23.21
C LEU A 121 12.32 -4.55 24.75
N SER A 122 12.20 -3.40 25.42
CA SER A 122 12.09 -3.36 26.88
C SER A 122 10.81 -4.02 27.41
N SER A 123 9.72 -4.04 26.64
CA SER A 123 8.45 -4.64 27.05
C SER A 123 8.46 -6.17 26.99
N VAL A 124 9.26 -6.74 26.07
CA VAL A 124 9.37 -8.19 25.84
C VAL A 124 10.65 -8.80 26.43
N LEU A 125 11.40 -8.01 27.21
CA LEU A 125 12.71 -8.41 27.71
C LEU A 125 12.60 -9.43 28.85
N HIS A 126 13.18 -10.61 28.66
CA HIS A 126 13.28 -11.62 29.71
C HIS A 126 14.58 -11.50 30.50
N LYS A 127 14.51 -11.63 31.84
CA LYS A 127 15.66 -11.47 32.75
C LYS A 127 16.85 -12.39 32.43
N LYS A 128 16.59 -13.58 31.88
CA LYS A 128 17.62 -14.57 31.53
C LYS A 128 18.18 -14.39 30.11
N ASP A 129 17.55 -13.59 29.25
CA ASP A 129 18.01 -13.37 27.89
C ASP A 129 19.12 -12.30 27.84
N LYS A 130 20.35 -12.77 28.04
CA LYS A 130 21.54 -11.91 28.05
C LYS A 130 21.84 -11.28 26.68
N HIS A 131 21.48 -11.95 25.59
CA HIS A 131 21.74 -11.45 24.24
C HIS A 131 20.85 -10.26 23.92
N SER A 132 19.55 -10.35 24.21
CA SER A 132 18.61 -9.23 24.06
C SER A 132 18.95 -8.07 24.97
N ILE A 133 19.38 -8.32 26.22
CA ILE A 133 19.85 -7.27 27.14
C ILE A 133 21.07 -6.54 26.55
N LYS A 134 22.04 -7.27 26.01
CA LYS A 134 23.23 -6.68 25.36
C LYS A 134 22.84 -5.84 24.15
N GLY A 135 21.92 -6.33 23.32
CA GLY A 135 21.36 -5.59 22.18
C GLY A 135 20.68 -4.30 22.60
N LEU A 136 19.86 -4.36 23.65
CA LEU A 136 19.19 -3.19 24.23
C LEU A 136 20.19 -2.14 24.73
N GLN A 137 21.21 -2.56 25.48
CA GLN A 137 22.26 -1.67 25.97
C GLN A 137 23.01 -1.00 24.81
N ALA A 138 23.37 -1.75 23.77
CA ALA A 138 24.02 -1.21 22.58
C ALA A 138 23.15 -0.16 21.87
N MET A 139 21.82 -0.39 21.76
CA MET A 139 20.88 0.58 21.19
C MET A 139 20.81 1.86 22.03
N VAL A 140 20.74 1.75 23.36
CA VAL A 140 20.73 2.90 24.28
C VAL A 140 22.02 3.72 24.13
N GLN A 141 23.17 3.05 24.07
CA GLN A 141 24.47 3.72 23.89
C GLN A 141 24.58 4.39 22.51
N ARG A 142 24.08 3.75 21.44
CA ARG A 142 24.01 4.35 20.10
C ARG A 142 23.15 5.61 20.11
N ARG A 143 21.95 5.56 20.69
CA ARG A 143 21.07 6.73 20.84
C ARG A 143 21.77 7.87 21.58
N LYS A 144 22.47 7.56 22.67
CA LYS A 144 23.25 8.53 23.44
C LYS A 144 24.34 9.21 22.62
N ARG A 145 25.08 8.45 21.80
CA ARG A 145 26.10 9.00 20.89
C ARG A 145 25.49 9.95 19.86
N ILE A 146 24.35 9.59 19.27
CA ILE A 146 23.67 10.45 18.29
C ILE A 146 23.14 11.72 18.95
N LEU A 147 22.55 11.64 20.14
CA LEU A 147 22.14 12.83 20.89
C LEU A 147 23.31 13.74 21.25
N LYS A 148 24.45 13.17 21.64
CA LYS A 148 25.69 13.94 21.88
C LYS A 148 26.15 14.64 20.60
N TYR A 149 26.05 13.97 19.46
CA TYR A 149 26.35 14.55 18.16
C TYR A 149 25.39 15.71 17.82
N LEU A 150 24.08 15.51 17.92
CA LEU A 150 23.10 16.56 17.67
C LEU A 150 23.33 17.77 18.58
N ARG A 151 23.58 17.54 19.87
CA ARG A 151 23.85 18.62 20.84
C ARG A 151 25.01 19.54 20.42
N ARG A 152 26.04 19.02 19.75
CA ARG A 152 27.20 19.80 19.30
C ARG A 152 27.04 20.41 17.90
N THR A 153 26.17 19.87 17.05
CA THR A 153 26.04 20.30 15.64
C THR A 153 24.76 21.09 15.37
N ASP A 154 23.66 20.72 16.01
CA ASP A 154 22.33 21.29 15.79
C ASP A 154 21.54 21.25 17.11
N TRP A 155 21.61 22.37 17.82
CA TRP A 155 21.00 22.53 19.14
C TRP A 155 19.46 22.52 19.07
N ASP A 156 18.88 23.05 18.01
CA ASP A 156 17.43 23.15 17.85
C ASP A 156 16.82 21.76 17.62
N SER A 157 17.42 20.96 16.72
CA SER A 157 17.03 19.57 16.53
C SER A 157 17.24 18.75 17.81
N TYR A 158 18.31 18.98 18.56
CA TYR A 158 18.54 18.32 19.84
C TYR A 158 17.41 18.65 20.85
N CYS A 159 17.05 19.92 21.00
CA CYS A 159 15.99 20.36 21.90
C CYS A 159 14.62 19.79 21.50
N LEU A 160 14.28 19.83 20.20
CA LEU A 160 13.05 19.27 19.66
C LEU A 160 12.93 17.78 19.97
N VAL A 161 13.96 17.00 19.62
CA VAL A 161 13.98 15.54 19.83
C VAL A 161 13.89 15.20 21.30
N ARG A 162 14.64 15.92 22.14
CA ARG A 162 14.64 15.72 23.59
C ARG A 162 13.25 15.95 24.19
N SER A 163 12.61 17.06 23.83
CA SER A 163 11.28 17.44 24.32
C SER A 163 10.21 16.46 23.84
N LYS A 164 10.15 16.21 22.53
CA LYS A 164 9.12 15.34 21.91
C LYS A 164 9.20 13.88 22.35
N LEU A 165 10.42 13.37 22.62
CA LEU A 165 10.61 11.99 23.09
C LEU A 165 10.68 11.85 24.62
N GLY A 166 10.61 12.95 25.37
CA GLY A 166 10.70 12.95 26.84
C GLY A 166 12.05 12.44 27.37
N LEU A 167 13.14 12.69 26.66
CA LEU A 167 14.47 12.20 27.03
C LEU A 167 15.13 13.15 28.04
N ARG A 168 15.76 12.59 29.09
CA ARG A 168 16.47 13.40 30.09
C ARG A 168 17.82 13.87 29.54
N ASP A 169 18.17 15.13 29.82
CA ASP A 169 19.52 15.63 29.61
C ASP A 169 20.38 15.31 30.84
N ASN A 170 21.62 14.91 30.59
CA ASN A 170 22.64 14.82 31.62
C ASN A 170 23.81 15.72 31.21
N PRO A 171 23.92 16.93 31.80
CA PRO A 171 24.95 17.90 31.44
C PRO A 171 26.38 17.43 31.79
N ASN A 172 26.53 16.46 32.70
CA ASN A 172 27.83 15.96 33.18
C ASN A 172 28.43 14.86 32.30
N TYR A 173 28.40 15.03 30.97
CA TYR A 173 29.09 14.14 30.05
C TYR A 173 30.52 14.64 29.76
N LYS A 174 31.34 14.75 30.82
CA LYS A 174 32.78 14.98 30.68
C LYS A 174 33.43 13.74 30.03
N HIS A 175 34.31 13.99 29.08
CA HIS A 175 35.26 13.00 28.58
C HIS A 175 36.34 12.77 29.63
#